data_AF-A0A1D7QKG3-F1
#
_entry.id   AF-A0A1D7QKG3-F1
#
_cell.length_a   1.000
_cell.length_b   1.000
_cell.length_c   1.000
_cell.angle_alpha   90.00
_cell.angle_beta   90.00
_cell.angle_gamma   90.00
#
_symmetry.space_group_name_H-M   'P 1'
#
loop_
_entity.id
_entity.type
_entity.pdbx_description
1 polymer ?
#
loop_
_entity_poly.entity_id
_entity_poly.type
_entity_poly.pdbx_seq_one_letter_code
_entity_poly.pdbx_strand_id
1 'polypeptide(L)'
;MKINNLLRASLAMMAAGLFFISCKKENLNSQHSGNDPFSRKMGAVSLPVNAKTGPLGVCYVEVNNNNLLNVGSYTLKNGGQQLFDIAIIFAANINYDVAQQKAVLFFNDKVTAVLNGKTTYIKPLQDKGIKVLLSILGNHQGAGFCNFTSRASAKAFAEQLSAAVTTYNLDGIDFDDEYANYGANGTGQPNDSSFVMLLDELRKLMPDKIISFYDYGPASSRLSWNGQRAGDFVNYSWNAMYGTYSAPNVPPLGKSQLSPAAVWINNTSAATAKSLAQSTMTDGYGVFLSYDLPGTNVANYLSSYSTVLYGDSAKLSSPLQSWPPVTTPPASGIVNGGTYEIKSGVNGTSNLDVQFSGTANGTKIQLYTDNSSNAQRWKLVDAGNGYYKIQSKLNAAKVMDVSGSSITNGAQIQLWDDNGTNAQKWKLVDLGSGNYKLQSALNASKVLDLNGGATADGTKIQLWSDNGGAAQKWKMELIP
;
A
#
# COMPACT_ATOMS: atom_id res chain seq x y z
N MET A 1 -60.41 0.20 -48.89
CA MET A 1 -61.60 1.04 -49.11
C MET A 1 -61.29 2.43 -48.55
N LYS A 2 -61.06 3.41 -49.45
CA LYS A 2 -61.18 4.89 -49.27
C LYS A 2 -60.31 5.56 -48.17
N ILE A 3 -59.47 6.59 -48.38
CA ILE A 3 -59.43 7.80 -49.23
C ILE A 3 -57.97 8.35 -49.16
N ASN A 4 -57.23 8.55 -50.26
CA ASN A 4 -57.01 9.83 -51.00
C ASN A 4 -56.46 10.97 -50.10
N ASN A 5 -55.37 11.71 -50.38
CA ASN A 5 -54.97 12.32 -51.64
C ASN A 5 -53.62 13.08 -51.50
N LEU A 6 -52.81 13.08 -52.57
CA LEU A 6 -52.16 14.23 -53.26
C LEU A 6 -51.49 15.36 -52.44
N LEU A 7 -50.43 16.07 -52.84
CA LEU A 7 -49.47 16.11 -53.96
C LEU A 7 -48.61 17.40 -53.72
N ARG A 8 -47.56 17.60 -54.52
CA ARG A 8 -46.71 18.82 -54.74
C ARG A 8 -45.45 18.86 -53.86
N ALA A 9 -44.23 18.60 -54.33
CA ALA A 9 -43.48 18.94 -55.56
C ALA A 9 -43.07 20.42 -55.70
N SER A 10 -41.89 20.61 -56.32
CA SER A 10 -41.13 21.82 -56.72
C SER A 10 -40.25 22.46 -55.62
N LEU A 11 -38.90 22.48 -55.66
CA LEU A 11 -37.85 22.68 -56.68
C LEU A 11 -37.48 24.16 -56.90
N ALA A 12 -36.26 24.56 -56.51
CA ALA A 12 -35.38 25.58 -57.12
C ALA A 12 -34.06 25.65 -56.29
N MET A 13 -32.91 25.10 -56.69
CA MET A 13 -31.92 25.46 -57.73
C MET A 13 -31.22 26.82 -57.59
N MET A 14 -29.89 26.75 -57.83
CA MET A 14 -28.87 27.80 -58.08
C MET A 14 -28.07 28.31 -56.87
N ALA A 15 -26.76 28.55 -56.93
CA ALA A 15 -25.70 28.17 -57.86
C ALA A 15 -24.33 28.55 -57.23
N ALA A 16 -23.30 27.80 -57.62
CA ALA A 16 -21.86 28.07 -57.73
C ALA A 16 -21.20 29.26 -56.98
N GLY A 17 -20.09 28.93 -56.31
CA GLY A 17 -19.04 29.88 -55.95
C GLY A 17 -17.79 29.17 -55.41
N LEU A 18 -16.94 28.67 -56.30
CA LEU A 18 -15.59 28.21 -55.98
C LEU A 18 -14.68 29.44 -55.83
N PHE A 19 -14.03 29.60 -54.66
CA PHE A 19 -12.79 30.35 -54.52
C PHE A 19 -11.88 29.60 -53.54
N PHE A 20 -10.74 29.12 -54.06
CA PHE A 20 -9.57 28.77 -53.26
C PHE A 20 -8.92 30.07 -52.76
N ILE A 21 -8.39 30.09 -51.53
CA ILE A 21 -7.06 30.60 -51.15
C ILE A 21 -6.85 30.54 -49.62
N SER A 22 -5.71 29.95 -49.26
CA SER A 22 -4.83 30.20 -48.11
C SER A 22 -5.19 29.76 -46.69
N CYS A 23 -4.26 28.97 -46.12
CA CYS A 23 -4.01 28.74 -44.71
C CYS A 23 -4.21 29.97 -43.81
N LYS A 24 -4.85 29.77 -42.66
CA LYS A 24 -4.29 30.13 -41.36
C LYS A 24 -4.97 29.33 -40.24
N LYS A 25 -4.14 28.72 -39.41
CA LYS A 25 -4.45 27.98 -38.20
C LYS A 25 -4.69 29.04 -37.12
N GLU A 26 -5.90 29.17 -36.59
CA GLU A 26 -6.15 30.01 -35.42
C GLU A 26 -6.84 29.22 -34.31
N ASN A 27 -6.18 29.31 -33.15
CA ASN A 27 -6.60 28.77 -31.87
C ASN A 27 -7.93 29.38 -31.44
N LEU A 28 -8.89 28.54 -31.09
CA LEU A 28 -10.03 28.94 -30.27
C LEU A 28 -9.95 28.24 -28.92
N ASN A 29 -9.24 28.90 -28.01
CA ASN A 29 -9.62 28.91 -26.60
C ASN A 29 -11.07 29.40 -26.54
N SER A 30 -12.00 28.52 -26.18
CA SER A 30 -13.31 28.95 -25.70
C SER A 30 -13.46 28.48 -24.26
N GLN A 31 -13.47 29.47 -23.37
CA GLN A 31 -13.96 29.30 -22.01
C GLN A 31 -15.44 28.92 -22.09
N HIS A 32 -15.80 27.82 -21.42
CA HIS A 32 -17.18 27.52 -21.13
C HIS A 32 -17.42 27.76 -19.64
N SER A 33 -17.82 28.99 -19.31
CA SER A 33 -18.48 29.29 -18.05
C SER A 33 -19.96 28.92 -18.20
N GLY A 34 -20.37 27.84 -17.54
CA GLY A 34 -21.78 27.42 -17.46
C GLY A 34 -22.00 26.68 -16.14
N ASN A 35 -22.78 27.29 -15.25
CA ASN A 35 -23.14 26.76 -13.94
C ASN A 35 -23.94 25.44 -14.09
N ASP A 36 -23.26 24.30 -13.97
CA ASP A 36 -23.89 22.99 -13.73
C ASP A 36 -23.68 22.60 -12.25
N PRO A 37 -24.75 22.50 -11.44
CA PRO A 37 -24.67 22.12 -10.03
C PRO A 37 -24.16 20.68 -9.79
N PHE A 38 -23.95 19.86 -10.83
CA PHE A 38 -23.42 18.49 -10.71
C PHE A 38 -21.90 18.36 -10.91
N SER A 39 -21.21 19.39 -11.41
CA SER A 39 -19.76 19.35 -11.66
C SER A 39 -18.86 19.41 -10.40
N ARG A 40 -19.43 19.51 -9.21
CA ARG A 40 -18.71 19.88 -7.98
C ARG A 40 -18.36 18.75 -7.01
N LYS A 41 -18.49 17.46 -7.37
CA LYS A 41 -18.38 16.35 -6.39
C LYS A 41 -17.30 15.28 -6.60
N MET A 42 -16.54 15.32 -7.67
CA MET A 42 -15.33 14.50 -7.77
C MET A 42 -14.15 15.43 -8.00
N GLY A 43 -13.34 15.66 -6.97
CA GLY A 43 -12.06 16.34 -7.16
C GLY A 43 -11.31 15.63 -8.28
N ALA A 44 -10.99 16.36 -9.34
CA ALA A 44 -10.14 15.82 -10.40
C ALA A 44 -8.84 15.38 -9.73
N VAL A 45 -8.61 14.06 -9.67
CA VAL A 45 -7.35 13.52 -9.16
C VAL A 45 -6.27 14.01 -10.11
N SER A 46 -5.49 14.99 -9.67
CA SER A 46 -4.45 15.60 -10.51
C SER A 46 -3.42 14.53 -10.88
N LEU A 47 -3.32 14.21 -12.18
CA LEU A 47 -2.29 13.32 -12.69
C LEU A 47 -0.92 14.03 -12.63
N PRO A 48 0.19 13.30 -12.37
CA PRO A 48 1.51 13.88 -12.21
C PRO A 48 2.06 14.55 -13.48
N VAL A 49 3.06 15.42 -13.30
CA VAL A 49 3.67 16.35 -14.29
C VAL A 49 4.26 15.67 -15.55
N ASN A 50 4.35 14.33 -15.58
CA ASN A 50 4.79 13.52 -16.73
C ASN A 50 3.78 12.40 -17.05
N ALA A 51 2.49 12.68 -17.04
CA ALA A 51 1.45 11.69 -17.34
C ALA A 51 1.59 11.15 -18.78
N LYS A 52 1.57 9.82 -18.94
CA LYS A 52 1.49 9.19 -20.27
C LYS A 52 0.11 9.44 -20.87
N THR A 53 0.04 9.61 -22.19
CA THR A 53 -1.23 9.74 -22.91
C THR A 53 -1.79 8.34 -23.19
N GLY A 54 -3.07 8.12 -22.89
CA GLY A 54 -3.76 6.84 -23.07
C GLY A 54 -4.58 6.45 -21.84
N PRO A 55 -5.14 5.22 -21.82
CA PRO A 55 -5.89 4.70 -20.68
C PRO A 55 -5.04 4.59 -19.41
N LEU A 56 -5.66 4.73 -18.23
CA LEU A 56 -5.03 4.47 -16.95
C LEU A 56 -4.68 2.99 -16.81
N GLY A 57 -3.42 2.68 -16.56
CA GLY A 57 -2.96 1.33 -16.25
C GLY A 57 -3.19 1.00 -14.77
N VAL A 58 -4.03 0.01 -14.50
CA VAL A 58 -4.30 -0.51 -13.14
C VAL A 58 -3.63 -1.86 -12.97
N CYS A 59 -2.98 -2.09 -11.83
CA CYS A 59 -2.34 -3.36 -11.54
C CYS A 59 -2.65 -3.85 -10.12
N TYR A 60 -3.34 -4.99 -10.02
CA TYR A 60 -3.41 -5.73 -8.77
C TYR A 60 -2.11 -6.50 -8.53
N VAL A 61 -1.70 -6.60 -7.27
CA VAL A 61 -0.61 -7.45 -6.81
C VAL A 61 -1.13 -8.31 -5.68
N GLU A 62 -1.09 -9.63 -5.86
CA GLU A 62 -1.37 -10.59 -4.79
C GLU A 62 -0.22 -10.55 -3.79
N VAL A 63 -0.36 -9.72 -2.74
CA VAL A 63 0.73 -9.46 -1.79
C VAL A 63 0.99 -10.66 -0.88
N ASN A 64 0.25 -11.74 -1.01
CA ASN A 64 0.65 -13.01 -0.40
C ASN A 64 1.91 -13.58 -1.06
N ASN A 65 2.05 -13.37 -2.37
CA ASN A 65 3.05 -14.04 -3.22
C ASN A 65 4.00 -13.09 -3.94
N ASN A 66 3.63 -11.81 -4.11
CA ASN A 66 4.38 -10.86 -4.93
C ASN A 66 4.65 -9.52 -4.22
N ASN A 67 5.74 -8.86 -4.60
CA ASN A 67 6.15 -7.59 -4.00
C ASN A 67 5.47 -6.41 -4.71
N LEU A 68 4.74 -5.58 -3.95
CA LEU A 68 4.04 -4.41 -4.48
C LEU A 68 4.97 -3.46 -5.27
N LEU A 69 6.23 -3.33 -4.87
CA LEU A 69 7.20 -2.44 -5.52
C LEU A 69 7.45 -2.78 -7.00
N ASN A 70 7.18 -4.01 -7.42
CA ASN A 70 7.37 -4.45 -8.80
C ASN A 70 6.51 -3.66 -9.79
N VAL A 71 5.38 -3.10 -9.35
CA VAL A 71 4.55 -2.20 -10.18
C VAL A 71 5.36 -1.01 -10.67
N GLY A 72 6.17 -0.40 -9.80
CA GLY A 72 7.01 0.76 -10.15
C GLY A 72 8.31 0.42 -10.86
N SER A 73 8.54 -0.84 -11.21
CA SER A 73 9.74 -1.28 -11.94
C SER A 73 9.57 -1.28 -13.45
N TYR A 74 8.36 -1.03 -13.95
CA TYR A 74 8.08 -1.01 -15.38
C TYR A 74 7.78 0.41 -15.87
N THR A 75 8.51 0.85 -16.89
CA THR A 75 8.30 2.15 -17.55
C THR A 75 8.10 1.96 -19.05
N LEU A 76 7.56 2.96 -19.72
CA LEU A 76 7.57 3.04 -21.18
C LEU A 76 9.01 3.27 -21.67
N LYS A 77 9.41 2.54 -22.71
CA LYS A 77 10.81 2.42 -23.12
C LYS A 77 11.41 3.75 -23.53
N ASN A 78 10.72 4.50 -24.37
CA ASN A 78 11.18 5.75 -24.96
C ASN A 78 10.72 6.97 -24.16
N GLY A 79 9.51 6.94 -23.60
CA GLY A 79 8.97 8.06 -22.84
C GLY A 79 9.37 8.10 -21.35
N GLY A 80 9.77 6.96 -20.78
CA GLY A 80 10.22 6.86 -19.38
C GLY A 80 9.12 7.00 -18.31
N GLN A 81 7.86 7.23 -18.71
CA GLN A 81 6.73 7.27 -17.77
C GLN A 81 6.48 5.89 -17.16
N GLN A 82 5.90 5.87 -15.95
CA GLN A 82 5.46 4.62 -15.32
C GLN A 82 4.42 3.92 -16.19
N LEU A 83 4.54 2.59 -16.32
CA LEU A 83 3.58 1.80 -17.09
C LEU A 83 2.21 1.75 -16.40
N PHE A 84 2.20 1.63 -15.08
CA PHE A 84 1.00 1.59 -14.26
C PHE A 84 0.81 2.92 -13.54
N ASP A 85 -0.44 3.37 -13.45
CA ASP A 85 -0.84 4.59 -12.75
C ASP A 85 -1.44 4.27 -11.37
N ILE A 86 -2.01 3.07 -11.23
CA ILE A 86 -2.61 2.57 -10.00
C ILE A 86 -2.04 1.18 -9.65
N ALA A 87 -1.55 1.03 -8.42
CA ALA A 87 -1.20 -0.24 -7.79
C ALA A 87 -2.26 -0.62 -6.74
N ILE A 88 -2.69 -1.87 -6.71
CA ILE A 88 -3.71 -2.35 -5.76
C ILE A 88 -3.12 -3.49 -4.92
N ILE A 89 -3.13 -3.27 -3.60
CA ILE A 89 -2.75 -4.28 -2.60
C ILE A 89 -3.90 -5.28 -2.50
N PHE A 90 -3.67 -6.52 -2.93
CA PHE A 90 -4.68 -7.57 -2.91
C PHE A 90 -4.33 -8.67 -1.88
N ALA A 91 -5.12 -8.86 -0.82
CA ALA A 91 -6.23 -8.02 -0.36
C ALA A 91 -6.40 -8.07 1.17
N ALA A 92 -6.91 -6.96 1.73
CA ALA A 92 -7.51 -6.96 3.07
C ALA A 92 -8.90 -7.62 3.02
N ASN A 93 -9.51 -7.83 4.19
CA ASN A 93 -10.76 -8.58 4.29
C ASN A 93 -11.83 -7.87 5.11
N ILE A 94 -13.10 -8.11 4.75
CA ILE A 94 -14.24 -7.92 5.62
C ILE A 94 -14.54 -9.23 6.38
N ASN A 95 -14.26 -9.20 7.68
CA ASN A 95 -14.53 -10.30 8.63
C ASN A 95 -15.80 -10.01 9.44
N TYR A 96 -16.28 -10.98 10.20
CA TYR A 96 -17.43 -10.85 11.08
C TYR A 96 -17.08 -11.22 12.53
N ASP A 97 -17.20 -10.25 13.44
CA ASP A 97 -17.15 -10.49 14.88
C ASP A 97 -18.52 -10.99 15.33
N VAL A 98 -18.62 -12.30 15.59
CA VAL A 98 -19.87 -12.97 15.99
C VAL A 98 -20.37 -12.48 17.35
N ALA A 99 -19.46 -12.19 18.29
CA ALA A 99 -19.83 -11.78 19.64
C ALA A 99 -20.41 -10.36 19.65
N GLN A 100 -19.86 -9.47 18.82
CA GLN A 100 -20.31 -8.08 18.70
C GLN A 100 -21.30 -7.85 17.56
N GLN A 101 -21.59 -8.89 16.77
CA GLN A 101 -22.47 -8.87 15.60
C GLN A 101 -22.14 -7.73 14.62
N LYS A 102 -20.85 -7.55 14.31
CA LYS A 102 -20.38 -6.45 13.46
C LYS A 102 -19.31 -6.88 12.46
N ALA A 103 -19.30 -6.23 11.31
CA ALA A 103 -18.22 -6.37 10.36
C ALA A 103 -16.95 -5.69 10.86
N VAL A 104 -15.80 -6.35 10.67
CA VAL A 104 -14.49 -5.85 11.10
C VAL A 104 -13.49 -5.94 9.95
N LEU A 105 -12.72 -4.87 9.76
CA LEU A 105 -11.64 -4.84 8.78
C LEU A 105 -10.49 -5.70 9.30
N PHE A 106 -10.04 -6.63 8.48
CA PHE A 106 -8.98 -7.57 8.82
C PHE A 106 -7.85 -7.50 7.81
N PHE A 107 -6.62 -7.60 8.30
CA PHE A 107 -5.42 -7.72 7.48
C PHE A 107 -4.74 -9.04 7.83
N ASN A 108 -4.47 -9.88 6.84
CA ASN A 108 -3.58 -11.01 7.04
C ASN A 108 -2.13 -10.53 7.25
N ASP A 109 -1.21 -11.43 7.61
CA ASP A 109 0.18 -11.09 7.92
C ASP A 109 0.90 -10.38 6.76
N LYS A 110 0.58 -10.73 5.51
CA LYS A 110 1.25 -10.20 4.32
C LYS A 110 0.77 -8.81 3.97
N VAL A 111 -0.53 -8.57 4.04
CA VAL A 111 -1.11 -7.22 3.94
C VAL A 111 -0.61 -6.34 5.09
N THR A 112 -0.59 -6.86 6.31
CA THR A 112 -0.05 -6.17 7.49
C THR A 112 1.41 -5.76 7.27
N ALA A 113 2.24 -6.65 6.71
CA ALA A 113 3.64 -6.35 6.41
C ALA A 113 3.79 -5.19 5.40
N VAL A 114 2.98 -5.18 4.33
CA VAL A 114 2.98 -4.09 3.34
C VAL A 114 2.53 -2.78 3.98
N LEU A 115 1.43 -2.78 4.73
CA LEU A 115 0.84 -1.59 5.35
C LEU A 115 1.76 -1.00 6.44
N ASN A 116 2.29 -1.82 7.34
CA ASN A 116 3.23 -1.36 8.36
C ASN A 116 4.56 -0.89 7.74
N GLY A 117 4.96 -1.51 6.63
CA GLY A 117 6.09 -1.09 5.80
C GLY A 117 5.77 0.03 4.80
N LYS A 118 4.76 0.88 5.03
CA LYS A 118 4.33 1.94 4.08
C LYS A 118 5.46 2.82 3.53
N THR A 119 6.50 3.12 4.31
CA THR A 119 7.67 3.89 3.83
C THR A 119 8.52 3.11 2.85
N THR A 120 8.48 1.78 2.91
CA THR A 120 9.25 0.84 2.09
C THR A 120 8.47 0.39 0.87
N TYR A 121 7.18 0.05 1.00
CA TYR A 121 6.40 -0.58 -0.07
C TYR A 121 5.45 0.37 -0.81
N ILE A 122 4.95 1.41 -0.13
CA ILE A 122 3.87 2.27 -0.65
C ILE A 122 4.43 3.61 -1.13
N LYS A 123 5.14 4.33 -0.25
CA LYS A 123 5.68 5.65 -0.53
C LYS A 123 6.58 5.69 -1.78
N PRO A 124 7.46 4.71 -2.07
CA PRO A 124 8.27 4.75 -3.29
C PRO A 124 7.46 4.66 -4.59
N LEU A 125 6.26 4.06 -4.55
CA LEU A 125 5.35 4.05 -5.70
C LEU A 125 4.65 5.41 -5.83
N GLN A 126 4.19 5.98 -4.72
CA GLN A 126 3.58 7.31 -4.67
C GLN A 126 4.55 8.41 -5.13
N ASP A 127 5.82 8.32 -4.75
CA ASP A 127 6.88 9.25 -5.19
C ASP A 127 7.15 9.14 -6.70
N LYS A 128 6.83 7.99 -7.31
CA LYS A 128 6.84 7.80 -8.78
C LYS A 128 5.53 8.25 -9.45
N GLY A 129 4.58 8.80 -8.69
CA GLY A 129 3.27 9.23 -9.18
C GLY A 129 2.23 8.11 -9.29
N ILE A 130 2.52 6.90 -8.79
CA ILE A 130 1.61 5.76 -8.82
C ILE A 130 0.72 5.81 -7.57
N LYS A 131 -0.60 5.77 -7.78
CA LYS A 131 -1.58 5.71 -6.70
C LYS A 131 -1.63 4.30 -6.11
N VAL A 132 -1.76 4.20 -4.79
CA VAL A 132 -1.82 2.90 -4.10
C VAL A 132 -3.15 2.73 -3.36
N LEU A 133 -3.92 1.72 -3.75
CA LEU A 133 -5.21 1.38 -3.16
C LEU A 133 -5.08 0.09 -2.35
N LEU A 134 -5.99 -0.09 -1.38
CA LEU A 134 -6.19 -1.35 -0.68
C LEU A 134 -7.49 -1.98 -1.13
N SER A 135 -7.42 -3.19 -1.70
CA SER A 135 -8.61 -3.98 -2.04
C SER A 135 -9.16 -4.67 -0.80
N ILE A 136 -10.48 -4.69 -0.68
CA ILE A 136 -11.23 -5.35 0.38
C ILE A 136 -12.04 -6.49 -0.23
N LEU A 137 -11.81 -7.69 0.27
CA LEU A 137 -12.42 -8.94 -0.17
C LEU A 137 -13.27 -9.57 0.95
N GLY A 138 -14.31 -10.32 0.62
CA GLY A 138 -14.97 -11.19 1.60
C GLY A 138 -14.02 -12.27 2.15
N ASN A 139 -14.38 -12.86 3.29
CA ASN A 139 -13.53 -13.87 3.95
C ASN A 139 -14.33 -15.00 4.60
N HIS A 140 -15.38 -15.43 3.91
CA HIS A 140 -16.22 -16.60 4.21
C HIS A 140 -16.97 -16.56 5.55
N GLN A 141 -16.98 -15.42 6.23
CA GLN A 141 -17.55 -15.25 7.58
C GLN A 141 -18.98 -14.70 7.58
N GLY A 142 -19.57 -14.48 6.41
CA GLY A 142 -20.96 -14.04 6.25
C GLY A 142 -21.13 -12.55 6.09
N ALA A 143 -20.27 -11.72 6.69
CA ALA A 143 -20.28 -10.29 6.46
C ALA A 143 -19.72 -9.96 5.07
N GLY A 144 -20.41 -9.08 4.35
CA GLY A 144 -20.00 -8.59 3.04
C GLY A 144 -20.59 -7.20 2.78
N PHE A 145 -20.21 -6.58 1.66
CA PHE A 145 -20.59 -5.19 1.37
C PHE A 145 -22.10 -5.02 1.14
N CYS A 146 -22.80 -6.12 0.86
CA CYS A 146 -24.22 -6.12 0.54
C CYS A 146 -25.14 -6.52 1.70
N ASN A 147 -24.66 -6.81 2.92
CA ASN A 147 -25.55 -7.25 4.02
C ASN A 147 -25.46 -6.47 5.33
N PHE A 148 -24.98 -5.23 5.32
CA PHE A 148 -25.17 -4.33 6.44
C PHE A 148 -26.66 -4.13 6.73
N THR A 149 -27.03 -4.27 8.01
CA THR A 149 -28.41 -4.22 8.49
C THR A 149 -28.94 -2.80 8.69
N SER A 150 -28.06 -1.80 8.72
CA SER A 150 -28.41 -0.40 8.90
C SER A 150 -27.33 0.53 8.36
N ARG A 151 -27.68 1.80 8.14
CA ARG A 151 -26.69 2.83 7.80
C ARG A 151 -25.63 2.99 8.89
N ALA A 152 -25.97 2.79 10.16
CA ALA A 152 -25.01 2.87 11.26
C ALA A 152 -23.96 1.77 11.18
N SER A 153 -24.35 0.52 10.84
CA SER A 153 -23.39 -0.57 10.68
C SER A 153 -22.54 -0.43 9.42
N ALA A 154 -23.11 0.07 8.32
CA ALA A 154 -22.34 0.43 7.12
C ALA A 154 -21.32 1.55 7.41
N LYS A 155 -21.74 2.60 8.13
CA LYS A 155 -20.89 3.71 8.55
C LYS A 155 -19.73 3.24 9.43
N ALA A 156 -19.99 2.38 10.40
CA ALA A 156 -18.96 1.86 11.30
C ALA A 156 -17.86 1.09 10.55
N PHE A 157 -18.20 0.41 9.45
CA PHE A 157 -17.20 -0.22 8.59
C PHE A 157 -16.49 0.81 7.69
N ALA A 158 -17.21 1.78 7.13
CA ALA A 158 -16.61 2.89 6.39
C ALA A 158 -15.57 3.67 7.22
N GLU A 159 -15.83 3.88 8.52
CA GLU A 159 -14.90 4.51 9.46
C GLU A 159 -13.60 3.69 9.62
N GLN A 160 -13.68 2.35 9.64
CA GLN A 160 -12.51 1.48 9.67
C GLN A 160 -11.68 1.59 8.37
N LEU A 161 -12.34 1.61 7.22
CA LEU A 161 -11.69 1.79 5.91
C LEU A 161 -10.97 3.15 5.82
N SER A 162 -11.66 4.24 6.19
CA SER A 162 -11.08 5.59 6.19
C SER A 162 -9.91 5.72 7.18
N ALA A 163 -10.02 5.08 8.34
CA ALA A 163 -8.93 5.03 9.32
C ALA A 163 -7.70 4.30 8.76
N ALA A 164 -7.88 3.19 8.03
CA ALA A 164 -6.78 2.49 7.36
C ALA A 164 -6.13 3.36 6.28
N VAL A 165 -6.92 4.01 5.42
CA VAL A 165 -6.41 4.93 4.39
C VAL A 165 -5.56 6.04 4.99
N THR A 166 -6.04 6.65 6.09
CA THR A 166 -5.33 7.72 6.80
C THR A 166 -4.06 7.19 7.47
N THR A 167 -4.17 6.09 8.20
CA THR A 167 -3.06 5.50 8.99
C THR A 167 -1.91 5.07 8.08
N TYR A 168 -2.22 4.47 6.94
CA TYR A 168 -1.20 3.91 6.04
C TYR A 168 -0.86 4.81 4.84
N ASN A 169 -1.42 6.02 4.79
CA ASN A 169 -1.23 6.99 3.72
C ASN A 169 -1.58 6.41 2.34
N LEU A 170 -2.71 5.72 2.23
CA LEU A 170 -3.18 5.16 0.97
C LEU A 170 -3.87 6.24 0.12
N ASP A 171 -3.96 5.99 -1.19
CA ASP A 171 -4.69 6.84 -2.13
C ASP A 171 -6.17 6.45 -2.25
N GLY A 172 -6.57 5.26 -1.78
CA GLY A 172 -7.96 4.83 -1.87
C GLY A 172 -8.25 3.41 -1.42
N ILE A 173 -9.51 3.02 -1.64
CA ILE A 173 -10.05 1.69 -1.38
C ILE A 173 -10.59 1.11 -2.69
N ASP A 174 -10.43 -0.19 -2.83
CA ASP A 174 -11.06 -1.00 -3.87
C ASP A 174 -12.01 -2.03 -3.25
N PHE A 175 -13.18 -2.24 -3.85
CA PHE A 175 -14.17 -3.22 -3.39
C PHE A 175 -14.26 -4.41 -4.34
N ASP A 176 -14.11 -5.61 -3.78
CA ASP A 176 -14.22 -6.90 -4.47
C ASP A 176 -15.19 -7.82 -3.70
N ASP A 177 -16.46 -7.87 -4.15
CA ASP A 177 -17.54 -8.60 -3.45
C ASP A 177 -17.53 -10.11 -3.76
N GLU A 178 -16.36 -10.72 -3.63
CA GLU A 178 -16.18 -12.17 -3.69
C GLU A 178 -16.03 -12.76 -2.29
N TYR A 179 -16.36 -14.04 -2.15
CA TYR A 179 -16.06 -14.85 -0.97
C TYR A 179 -16.67 -14.41 0.37
N ALA A 180 -17.63 -13.48 0.43
CA ALA A 180 -18.29 -13.10 1.68
C ALA A 180 -19.00 -14.28 2.38
N ASN A 181 -19.54 -15.23 1.61
CA ASN A 181 -20.35 -16.37 2.08
C ASN A 181 -21.59 -15.92 2.88
N TYR A 182 -22.36 -15.00 2.30
CA TYR A 182 -23.56 -14.40 2.91
C TYR A 182 -24.49 -15.44 3.56
N GLY A 183 -24.89 -15.19 4.81
CA GLY A 183 -25.67 -16.12 5.62
C GLY A 183 -24.86 -16.92 6.64
N ALA A 184 -23.55 -17.06 6.43
CA ALA A 184 -22.67 -17.68 7.42
C ALA A 184 -22.70 -16.90 8.75
N ASN A 185 -22.46 -17.62 9.86
CA ASN A 185 -22.46 -17.06 11.21
C ASN A 185 -23.75 -16.29 11.60
N GLY A 186 -24.89 -16.63 10.98
CA GLY A 186 -26.18 -15.99 11.25
C GLY A 186 -26.31 -14.58 10.66
N THR A 187 -25.42 -14.19 9.75
CA THR A 187 -25.51 -12.91 9.03
C THR A 187 -26.71 -12.89 8.07
N GLY A 188 -27.14 -11.68 7.69
CA GLY A 188 -28.21 -11.52 6.69
C GLY A 188 -27.74 -11.87 5.27
N GLN A 189 -28.71 -12.14 4.39
CA GLN A 189 -28.47 -12.21 2.94
C GLN A 189 -28.28 -10.80 2.35
N PRO A 190 -27.73 -10.68 1.12
CA PRO A 190 -27.57 -9.39 0.46
C PRO A 190 -28.89 -8.62 0.35
N ASN A 191 -28.86 -7.33 0.66
CA ASN A 191 -29.99 -6.40 0.57
C ASN A 191 -29.64 -5.19 -0.31
N ASP A 192 -30.66 -4.51 -0.83
CA ASP A 192 -30.50 -3.47 -1.86
C ASP A 192 -29.81 -2.20 -1.35
N SER A 193 -29.79 -1.99 -0.03
CA SER A 193 -29.38 -0.73 0.57
C SER A 193 -27.90 -0.68 1.00
N SER A 194 -27.37 -1.84 1.40
CA SER A 194 -26.11 -1.96 2.13
C SER A 194 -24.93 -1.34 1.39
N PHE A 195 -24.72 -1.69 0.12
CA PHE A 195 -23.55 -1.26 -0.62
C PHE A 195 -23.59 0.25 -0.91
N VAL A 196 -24.76 0.78 -1.29
CA VAL A 196 -24.95 2.22 -1.53
C VAL A 196 -24.78 3.03 -0.24
N MET A 197 -25.28 2.52 0.90
CA MET A 197 -25.04 3.16 2.21
C MET A 197 -23.55 3.20 2.55
N LEU A 198 -22.84 2.08 2.36
CA LEU A 198 -21.40 1.99 2.63
C LEU A 198 -20.61 3.00 1.78
N LEU A 199 -20.91 3.06 0.48
CA LEU A 199 -20.23 3.97 -0.45
C LEU A 199 -20.48 5.44 -0.13
N ASP A 200 -21.72 5.82 0.20
CA ASP A 200 -22.06 7.19 0.59
C ASP A 200 -21.34 7.60 1.88
N GLU A 201 -21.35 6.75 2.91
CA GLU A 201 -20.64 7.03 4.16
C GLU A 201 -19.12 7.09 3.96
N LEU A 202 -18.54 6.19 3.16
CA LEU A 202 -17.11 6.21 2.87
C LEU A 202 -16.71 7.46 2.07
N ARG A 203 -17.49 7.86 1.07
CA ARG A 203 -17.21 9.08 0.28
C ARG A 203 -17.26 10.34 1.15
N LYS A 204 -18.15 10.42 2.14
CA LYS A 204 -18.18 11.53 3.11
C LYS A 204 -16.90 11.59 3.96
N LEU A 205 -16.37 10.44 4.35
CA LEU A 205 -15.18 10.35 5.20
C LEU A 205 -13.88 10.63 4.44
N MET A 206 -13.82 10.27 3.16
CA MET A 206 -12.62 10.44 2.32
C MET A 206 -12.95 11.05 0.94
N PRO A 207 -13.41 12.31 0.89
CA PRO A 207 -13.94 12.93 -0.33
C PRO A 207 -12.92 12.99 -1.48
N ASP A 208 -11.63 13.14 -1.17
CA ASP A 208 -10.56 13.31 -2.15
C ASP A 208 -9.79 12.02 -2.46
N LYS A 209 -10.22 10.87 -1.91
CA LYS A 209 -9.57 9.58 -2.11
C LYS A 209 -10.26 8.77 -3.20
N ILE A 210 -9.51 7.83 -3.79
CA ILE A 210 -10.05 6.94 -4.81
C ILE A 210 -10.95 5.90 -4.14
N ILE A 211 -12.12 5.66 -4.72
CA ILE A 211 -12.93 4.47 -4.46
C ILE A 211 -13.06 3.76 -5.80
N SER A 212 -12.68 2.50 -5.89
CA SER A 212 -12.92 1.67 -7.08
C SER A 212 -13.79 0.45 -6.76
N PHE A 213 -14.35 -0.13 -7.81
CA PHE A 213 -15.24 -1.27 -7.71
C PHE A 213 -14.92 -2.32 -8.78
N TYR A 214 -14.51 -3.50 -8.34
CA TYR A 214 -14.40 -4.70 -9.14
C TYR A 214 -15.81 -5.24 -9.41
N ASP A 215 -16.29 -5.15 -10.67
CA ASP A 215 -17.70 -5.34 -11.02
C ASP A 215 -18.13 -6.81 -10.97
N TYR A 216 -18.32 -7.31 -9.76
CA TYR A 216 -18.65 -8.71 -9.48
C TYR A 216 -19.46 -8.88 -8.19
N GLY A 217 -19.91 -10.10 -7.97
CA GLY A 217 -20.63 -10.50 -6.77
C GLY A 217 -22.02 -9.87 -6.62
N PRO A 218 -22.68 -10.04 -5.46
CA PRO A 218 -23.96 -9.42 -5.18
C PRO A 218 -23.97 -7.89 -5.33
N ALA A 219 -22.84 -7.21 -5.13
CA ALA A 219 -22.69 -5.76 -5.29
C ALA A 219 -22.98 -5.26 -6.72
N SER A 220 -22.57 -6.00 -7.76
CA SER A 220 -22.74 -5.59 -9.17
C SER A 220 -24.20 -5.41 -9.60
N SER A 221 -25.13 -6.02 -8.86
CA SER A 221 -26.58 -5.92 -9.09
C SER A 221 -27.30 -4.97 -8.12
N ARG A 222 -26.59 -4.35 -7.18
CA ARG A 222 -27.15 -3.51 -6.08
C ARG A 222 -26.58 -2.11 -6.08
N LEU A 223 -26.56 -1.50 -7.26
CA LEU A 223 -25.89 -0.23 -7.52
C LEU A 223 -26.80 1.00 -7.37
N SER A 224 -28.04 0.85 -6.91
CA SER A 224 -28.98 1.96 -6.73
C SER A 224 -29.90 1.73 -5.55
N TRP A 225 -30.02 2.74 -4.69
CA TRP A 225 -30.93 2.72 -3.57
C TRP A 225 -31.31 4.15 -3.15
N ASN A 226 -32.60 4.38 -2.88
CA ASN A 226 -33.12 5.68 -2.43
C ASN A 226 -32.69 6.87 -3.30
N GLY A 227 -32.67 6.69 -4.62
CA GLY A 227 -32.27 7.72 -5.59
C GLY A 227 -30.76 7.99 -5.68
N GLN A 228 -29.94 7.31 -4.87
CA GLN A 228 -28.47 7.36 -4.96
C GLN A 228 -27.97 6.18 -5.78
N ARG A 229 -26.89 6.38 -6.55
CA ARG A 229 -26.24 5.32 -7.33
C ARG A 229 -24.81 5.10 -6.85
N ALA A 230 -24.33 3.86 -6.90
CA ALA A 230 -22.97 3.51 -6.52
C ALA A 230 -21.92 4.34 -7.30
N GLY A 231 -22.15 4.56 -8.60
CA GLY A 231 -21.26 5.37 -9.44
C GLY A 231 -21.20 6.85 -9.05
N ASP A 232 -22.13 7.37 -8.24
CA ASP A 232 -22.04 8.74 -7.70
C ASP A 232 -20.90 8.85 -6.66
N PHE A 233 -20.42 7.72 -6.13
CA PHE A 233 -19.42 7.64 -5.06
C PHE A 233 -18.12 6.97 -5.48
N VAL A 234 -18.12 6.20 -6.56
CA VAL A 234 -16.97 5.45 -7.09
C VAL A 234 -16.27 6.28 -8.18
N ASN A 235 -14.95 6.18 -8.27
CA ASN A 235 -14.15 6.85 -9.32
C ASN A 235 -13.96 5.97 -10.55
N TYR A 236 -13.74 4.67 -10.34
CA TYR A 236 -13.40 3.70 -11.39
C TYR A 236 -14.09 2.36 -11.15
N SER A 237 -14.42 1.66 -12.24
CA SER A 237 -14.87 0.27 -12.16
C SER A 237 -14.34 -0.54 -13.33
N TRP A 238 -14.16 -1.83 -13.12
CA TRP A 238 -13.53 -2.70 -14.10
C TRP A 238 -14.15 -4.09 -14.13
N ASN A 239 -14.06 -4.72 -15.30
CA ASN A 239 -14.43 -6.09 -15.56
C ASN A 239 -13.69 -7.05 -14.60
N ALA A 240 -14.41 -8.00 -14.05
CA ALA A 240 -13.89 -9.03 -13.17
C ALA A 240 -13.44 -10.32 -13.89
N MET A 241 -13.83 -10.49 -15.15
CA MET A 241 -13.56 -11.73 -15.88
C MET A 241 -12.26 -11.61 -16.69
N TYR A 242 -11.15 -12.12 -16.13
CA TYR A 242 -9.83 -12.05 -16.78
C TYR A 242 -9.81 -12.73 -18.15
N GLY A 243 -9.13 -12.11 -19.12
CA GLY A 243 -9.05 -12.56 -20.50
C GLY A 243 -10.26 -12.18 -21.36
N THR A 244 -11.19 -11.38 -20.82
CA THR A 244 -12.43 -11.00 -21.52
C THR A 244 -12.58 -9.48 -21.67
N TYR A 245 -13.59 -9.07 -22.44
CA TYR A 245 -13.96 -7.69 -22.69
C TYR A 245 -15.45 -7.47 -22.39
N SER A 246 -15.77 -6.90 -21.23
CA SER A 246 -17.15 -6.63 -20.82
C SER A 246 -17.19 -5.37 -19.97
N ALA A 247 -17.81 -4.31 -20.48
CA ALA A 247 -17.83 -3.02 -19.79
C ALA A 247 -18.74 -3.08 -18.55
N PRO A 248 -18.26 -2.65 -17.37
CA PRO A 248 -19.11 -2.52 -16.19
C PRO A 248 -20.25 -1.53 -16.42
N ASN A 249 -21.42 -1.81 -15.83
CA ASN A 249 -22.57 -0.90 -15.89
C ASN A 249 -22.80 -0.22 -14.54
N VAL A 250 -21.98 0.78 -14.23
CA VAL A 250 -21.98 1.49 -12.94
C VAL A 250 -22.31 2.98 -13.14
N PRO A 251 -23.58 3.34 -13.43
CA PRO A 251 -23.92 4.73 -13.72
C PRO A 251 -23.66 5.66 -12.52
N PRO A 252 -23.22 6.92 -12.75
CA PRO A 252 -23.07 7.58 -14.04
C PRO A 252 -21.65 7.46 -14.65
N LEU A 253 -20.84 6.48 -14.25
CA LEU A 253 -19.47 6.35 -14.77
C LEU A 253 -19.47 6.29 -16.29
N GLY A 254 -18.63 7.14 -16.90
CA GLY A 254 -18.41 7.17 -18.33
C GLY A 254 -17.24 6.28 -18.76
N LYS A 255 -17.05 6.13 -20.07
CA LYS A 255 -15.97 5.31 -20.65
C LYS A 255 -14.57 5.64 -20.11
N SER A 256 -14.31 6.91 -19.78
CA SER A 256 -13.02 7.33 -19.22
C SER A 256 -12.71 6.74 -17.83
N GLN A 257 -13.72 6.18 -17.16
CA GLN A 257 -13.64 5.64 -15.80
C GLN A 257 -13.78 4.12 -15.74
N LEU A 258 -13.97 3.48 -16.89
CA LEU A 258 -14.31 2.06 -16.98
C LEU A 258 -13.23 1.27 -17.70
N SER A 259 -12.95 0.06 -17.22
CA SER A 259 -12.13 -0.94 -17.91
C SER A 259 -12.99 -2.14 -18.31
N PRO A 260 -13.39 -2.27 -19.59
CA PRO A 260 -14.03 -3.49 -20.07
C PRO A 260 -13.02 -4.65 -20.18
N ALA A 261 -11.76 -4.33 -20.46
CA ALA A 261 -10.69 -5.31 -20.51
C ALA A 261 -10.19 -5.64 -19.11
N ALA A 262 -9.92 -6.92 -18.87
CA ALA A 262 -9.20 -7.39 -17.70
C ALA A 262 -8.20 -8.47 -18.12
N VAL A 263 -6.94 -8.36 -17.72
CA VAL A 263 -5.92 -9.37 -18.02
C VAL A 263 -5.31 -9.94 -16.75
N TRP A 264 -5.12 -11.26 -16.72
CA TRP A 264 -4.29 -11.90 -15.72
C TRP A 264 -2.90 -12.14 -16.34
N ILE A 265 -1.88 -11.45 -15.85
CA ILE A 265 -0.56 -11.41 -16.47
C ILE A 265 0.04 -12.81 -16.65
N ASN A 266 -0.18 -13.71 -15.70
CA ASN A 266 0.37 -15.07 -15.72
C ASN A 266 -0.48 -16.08 -16.51
N ASN A 267 -1.67 -15.70 -17.01
CA ASN A 267 -2.62 -16.67 -17.59
C ASN A 267 -3.25 -16.21 -18.91
N THR A 268 -3.61 -14.93 -19.05
CA THR A 268 -4.14 -14.38 -20.30
C THR A 268 -3.03 -14.31 -21.34
N SER A 269 -3.20 -14.92 -22.51
CA SER A 269 -2.17 -14.90 -23.56
C SER A 269 -1.82 -13.47 -24.02
N ALA A 270 -0.57 -13.25 -24.47
CA ALA A 270 -0.14 -11.95 -24.99
C ALA A 270 -0.96 -11.50 -26.22
N ALA A 271 -1.41 -12.44 -27.05
CA ALA A 271 -2.28 -12.15 -28.19
C ALA A 271 -3.66 -11.65 -27.73
N THR A 272 -4.25 -12.32 -26.73
CA THR A 272 -5.51 -11.88 -26.11
C THR A 272 -5.35 -10.52 -25.45
N ALA A 273 -4.31 -10.31 -24.65
CA ALA A 273 -4.06 -9.02 -23.99
C ALA A 273 -3.92 -7.87 -25.00
N LYS A 274 -3.21 -8.09 -26.11
CA LYS A 274 -3.12 -7.14 -27.22
C LYS A 274 -4.47 -6.84 -27.85
N SER A 275 -5.28 -7.87 -28.12
CA SER A 275 -6.63 -7.71 -28.68
C SER A 275 -7.55 -6.89 -27.76
N LEU A 276 -7.52 -7.19 -26.45
CA LEU A 276 -8.28 -6.44 -25.45
C LEU A 276 -7.85 -4.97 -25.38
N ALA A 277 -6.55 -4.68 -25.51
CA ALA A 277 -6.04 -3.31 -25.59
C ALA A 277 -6.51 -2.60 -26.87
N GLN A 278 -6.57 -3.29 -28.01
CA GLN A 278 -7.10 -2.75 -29.26
C GLN A 278 -8.57 -2.38 -29.14
N SER A 279 -9.39 -3.25 -28.53
CA SER A 279 -10.80 -2.96 -28.25
C SER A 279 -10.95 -1.77 -27.30
N THR A 280 -10.14 -1.71 -26.23
CA THR A 280 -10.13 -0.60 -25.27
C THR A 280 -9.92 0.74 -25.96
N MET A 281 -8.92 0.82 -26.85
CA MET A 281 -8.61 2.03 -27.61
C MET A 281 -9.68 2.36 -28.65
N THR A 282 -10.18 1.36 -29.37
CA THR A 282 -11.20 1.53 -30.43
C THR A 282 -12.50 2.07 -29.86
N ASP A 283 -12.91 1.55 -28.71
CA ASP A 283 -14.17 1.93 -28.07
C ASP A 283 -14.04 3.21 -27.22
N GLY A 284 -12.82 3.71 -27.00
CA GLY A 284 -12.55 4.94 -26.25
C GLY A 284 -12.69 4.79 -24.73
N TYR A 285 -12.35 3.63 -24.18
CA TYR A 285 -12.30 3.43 -22.73
C TYR A 285 -11.00 3.95 -22.12
N GLY A 286 -11.09 4.51 -20.92
CA GLY A 286 -10.00 5.23 -20.26
C GLY A 286 -9.25 4.47 -19.19
N VAL A 287 -9.55 3.18 -18.98
CA VAL A 287 -8.88 2.34 -17.97
C VAL A 287 -8.54 0.98 -18.60
N PHE A 288 -7.41 0.39 -18.19
CA PHE A 288 -7.00 -0.96 -18.55
C PHE A 288 -6.51 -1.72 -17.31
N LEU A 289 -7.25 -2.77 -16.94
CA LEU A 289 -6.99 -3.57 -15.74
C LEU A 289 -6.03 -4.73 -16.02
N SER A 290 -4.99 -4.84 -15.19
CA SER A 290 -4.10 -6.00 -15.08
C SER A 290 -4.09 -6.58 -13.67
N TYR A 291 -3.95 -7.90 -13.57
CA TYR A 291 -3.90 -8.65 -12.31
C TYR A 291 -2.67 -9.56 -12.24
N ASP A 292 -2.20 -9.71 -11.00
CA ASP A 292 -1.16 -10.65 -10.56
C ASP A 292 0.19 -10.45 -11.27
N LEU A 293 0.76 -9.25 -11.10
CA LEU A 293 2.11 -8.94 -11.56
C LEU A 293 3.14 -9.78 -10.77
N PRO A 294 3.91 -10.66 -11.44
CA PRO A 294 4.82 -11.57 -10.75
C PRO A 294 6.14 -10.89 -10.35
N GLY A 295 6.91 -11.59 -9.51
CA GLY A 295 8.32 -11.26 -9.20
C GLY A 295 9.33 -11.54 -10.32
N THR A 296 8.89 -11.96 -11.51
CA THR A 296 9.73 -12.26 -12.68
C THR A 296 9.56 -11.20 -13.78
N ASN A 297 10.58 -11.07 -14.64
CA ASN A 297 10.56 -10.07 -15.70
C ASN A 297 9.55 -10.43 -16.80
N VAL A 298 8.46 -9.68 -16.84
CA VAL A 298 7.37 -9.84 -17.81
C VAL A 298 7.31 -8.68 -18.81
N ALA A 299 8.36 -7.88 -18.98
CA ALA A 299 8.36 -6.71 -19.87
C ALA A 299 7.91 -7.01 -21.31
N ASN A 300 8.27 -8.20 -21.85
CA ASN A 300 7.83 -8.63 -23.17
C ASN A 300 6.32 -8.85 -23.24
N TYR A 301 5.74 -9.45 -22.20
CA TYR A 301 4.29 -9.62 -22.09
C TYR A 301 3.59 -8.26 -21.95
N LEU A 302 4.06 -7.40 -21.05
CA LEU A 302 3.51 -6.06 -20.84
C LEU A 302 3.61 -5.20 -22.12
N SER A 303 4.63 -5.44 -22.95
CA SER A 303 4.79 -4.81 -24.27
C SER A 303 3.68 -5.18 -25.27
N SER A 304 3.02 -6.33 -25.10
CA SER A 304 1.95 -6.76 -25.99
C SER A 304 0.75 -5.81 -26.02
N TYR A 305 0.40 -5.23 -24.86
CA TYR A 305 -0.69 -4.26 -24.75
C TYR A 305 -0.20 -2.82 -24.63
N SER A 306 0.94 -2.53 -24.00
CA SER A 306 1.43 -1.14 -23.87
C SER A 306 1.75 -0.49 -25.20
N THR A 307 2.22 -1.26 -26.19
CA THR A 307 2.44 -0.75 -27.56
C THR A 307 1.15 -0.31 -28.24
N VAL A 308 0.00 -0.88 -27.87
CA VAL A 308 -1.31 -0.49 -28.37
C VAL A 308 -1.86 0.69 -27.57
N LEU A 309 -1.82 0.62 -26.24
CA LEU A 309 -2.39 1.64 -25.37
C LEU A 309 -1.64 2.99 -25.46
N TYR A 310 -0.32 2.94 -25.61
CA TYR A 310 0.56 4.10 -25.44
C TYR A 310 1.50 4.34 -26.63
N GLY A 311 1.51 3.45 -27.64
CA GLY A 311 2.46 3.54 -28.74
C GLY A 311 3.91 3.26 -28.35
N ASP A 312 4.16 2.73 -27.15
CA ASP A 312 5.51 2.47 -26.62
C ASP A 312 5.58 1.12 -25.89
N SER A 313 6.71 0.45 -25.98
CA SER A 313 6.92 -0.84 -25.31
C SER A 313 7.24 -0.65 -23.84
N ALA A 314 6.86 -1.60 -22.99
CA ALA A 314 7.29 -1.63 -21.60
C ALA A 314 8.75 -2.09 -21.49
N LYS A 315 9.50 -1.51 -20.55
CA LYS A 315 10.83 -1.96 -20.14
C LYS A 315 10.86 -2.18 -18.63
N LEU A 316 11.67 -3.15 -18.20
CA LEU A 316 12.08 -3.24 -16.80
C LEU A 316 13.14 -2.16 -16.54
N SER A 317 12.78 -1.09 -15.84
CA SER A 317 13.66 0.06 -15.55
C SER A 317 14.36 0.00 -14.19
N SER A 318 13.94 -0.90 -13.31
CA SER A 318 14.62 -1.16 -12.04
C SER A 318 14.52 -2.64 -11.66
N PRO A 319 15.46 -3.18 -10.87
CA PRO A 319 15.42 -4.59 -10.45
C PRO A 319 14.10 -4.95 -9.77
N LEU A 320 13.58 -6.14 -10.10
CA LEU A 320 12.44 -6.70 -9.40
C LEU A 320 12.82 -7.09 -7.98
N GLN A 321 11.88 -6.88 -7.08
CA GLN A 321 11.99 -7.22 -5.68
C GLN A 321 11.31 -8.57 -5.46
N SER A 322 11.98 -9.48 -4.76
CA SER A 322 11.38 -10.75 -4.38
C SER A 322 10.32 -10.57 -3.28
N TRP A 323 9.41 -11.54 -3.24
CA TRP A 323 8.41 -11.74 -2.20
C TRP A 323 8.34 -13.24 -1.86
N PRO A 324 8.18 -13.69 -0.60
CA PRO A 324 7.93 -12.93 0.63
C PRO A 324 9.02 -11.89 0.88
N PRO A 325 8.73 -10.81 1.66
CA PRO A 325 9.71 -9.77 1.96
C PRO A 325 11.02 -10.47 2.24
N VAL A 326 12.08 -10.08 1.53
CA VAL A 326 13.36 -10.78 1.64
C VAL A 326 13.69 -10.86 3.11
N THR A 327 13.54 -12.06 3.68
CA THR A 327 14.16 -12.41 4.96
C THR A 327 15.62 -12.66 4.69
N THR A 328 16.27 -11.77 3.94
CA THR A 328 17.51 -11.21 4.43
C THR A 328 17.03 -10.19 5.46
N PRO A 329 16.85 -10.60 6.74
CA PRO A 329 17.01 -9.61 7.76
C PRO A 329 18.35 -8.89 7.53
N PRO A 330 18.57 -7.68 8.05
CA PRO A 330 19.84 -6.97 7.89
C PRO A 330 21.00 -7.80 8.49
N ALA A 331 21.48 -8.83 7.80
CA ALA A 331 22.04 -10.06 8.38
C ALA A 331 21.27 -10.67 9.56
N SER A 332 20.33 -9.98 10.22
CA SER A 332 20.11 -10.04 11.66
C SER A 332 18.63 -9.94 12.00
N GLY A 333 17.84 -11.01 12.17
CA GLY A 333 16.36 -11.03 12.39
C GLY A 333 15.65 -9.90 13.19
N ILE A 334 15.72 -8.65 12.72
CA ILE A 334 15.43 -7.41 13.43
C ILE A 334 14.42 -6.59 12.62
N VAL A 335 13.34 -6.16 13.29
CA VAL A 335 12.22 -5.38 12.76
C VAL A 335 12.47 -3.92 13.13
N ASN A 336 12.67 -3.07 12.11
CA ASN A 336 12.75 -1.63 12.33
C ASN A 336 11.45 -1.10 12.97
N GLY A 337 11.57 -0.30 14.02
CA GLY A 337 10.46 0.18 14.82
C GLY A 337 9.92 -0.83 15.84
N GLY A 338 10.38 -2.08 15.81
CA GLY A 338 10.04 -3.11 16.79
C GLY A 338 10.58 -2.78 18.19
N THR A 339 9.87 -3.25 19.22
CA THR A 339 10.29 -3.14 20.61
C THR A 339 10.86 -4.48 21.07
N TYR A 340 12.03 -4.46 21.71
CA TYR A 340 12.79 -5.64 22.06
C TYR A 340 13.16 -5.68 23.54
N GLU A 341 13.20 -6.88 24.10
CA GLU A 341 14.08 -7.24 25.21
C GLU A 341 15.43 -7.69 24.64
N ILE A 342 16.52 -7.23 25.25
CA ILE A 342 17.89 -7.53 24.81
C ILE A 342 18.57 -8.36 25.90
N LYS A 343 18.54 -9.68 25.74
CA LYS A 343 18.96 -10.67 26.75
C LYS A 343 20.44 -10.98 26.63
N SER A 344 21.11 -11.19 27.77
CA SER A 344 22.51 -11.60 27.81
C SER A 344 22.69 -12.98 27.19
N GLY A 345 23.66 -13.13 26.29
CA GLY A 345 24.06 -14.43 25.74
C GLY A 345 24.81 -15.32 26.75
N VAL A 346 25.14 -14.81 27.94
CA VAL A 346 25.79 -15.59 29.00
C VAL A 346 24.80 -16.49 29.74
N ASN A 347 23.65 -15.94 30.18
CA ASN A 347 22.63 -16.69 30.93
C ASN A 347 21.29 -16.84 30.19
N GLY A 348 21.05 -16.06 29.14
CA GLY A 348 19.81 -16.09 28.35
C GLY A 348 18.57 -15.54 29.04
N THR A 349 18.69 -15.03 30.27
CA THR A 349 17.56 -14.67 31.13
C THR A 349 17.59 -13.23 31.65
N SER A 350 18.77 -12.62 31.78
CA SER A 350 18.88 -11.22 32.24
C SER A 350 18.89 -10.25 31.05
N ASN A 351 18.33 -9.07 31.23
CA ASN A 351 18.14 -8.05 30.19
C ASN A 351 19.10 -6.86 30.35
N LEU A 352 19.35 -6.16 29.24
CA LEU A 352 19.81 -4.77 29.29
C LEU A 352 18.75 -3.90 29.95
N ASP A 353 19.15 -3.19 31.00
CA ASP A 353 18.29 -2.48 31.93
C ASP A 353 18.79 -1.05 32.14
N VAL A 354 17.85 -0.10 32.16
CA VAL A 354 18.11 1.27 32.56
C VAL A 354 18.11 1.35 34.09
N GLN A 355 19.28 1.64 34.68
CA GLN A 355 19.45 1.63 36.13
C GLN A 355 18.42 2.53 36.84
N PHE A 356 17.69 1.93 37.78
CA PHE A 356 16.62 2.56 38.57
C PHE A 356 15.50 3.19 37.72
N SER A 357 15.31 2.77 36.47
CA SER A 357 14.40 3.41 35.51
C SER A 357 14.66 4.92 35.32
N GLY A 358 15.90 5.37 35.55
CA GLY A 358 16.27 6.78 35.43
C GLY A 358 16.16 7.29 33.98
N THR A 359 15.78 8.54 33.80
CA THR A 359 15.64 9.17 32.47
C THR A 359 16.55 10.39 32.30
N ALA A 360 17.52 10.57 33.20
CA ALA A 360 18.52 11.63 33.10
C ALA A 360 19.64 11.23 32.13
N ASN A 361 20.31 12.23 31.54
CA ASN A 361 21.54 11.99 30.79
C ASN A 361 22.61 11.42 31.72
N GLY A 362 23.27 10.35 31.29
CA GLY A 362 24.26 9.64 32.08
C GLY A 362 23.70 8.55 33.00
N THR A 363 22.39 8.30 33.00
CA THR A 363 21.85 7.10 33.67
C THR A 363 22.48 5.86 33.05
N LYS A 364 23.07 5.01 33.89
CA LYS A 364 23.83 3.82 33.45
C LYS A 364 22.90 2.76 32.89
N ILE A 365 23.35 2.09 31.84
CA ILE A 365 22.77 0.82 31.39
C ILE A 365 23.54 -0.32 32.07
N GLN A 366 22.80 -1.26 32.63
CA GLN A 366 23.30 -2.37 33.43
C GLN A 366 22.66 -3.69 32.95
N LEU A 367 23.18 -4.81 33.42
CA LEU A 367 22.47 -6.09 33.34
C LEU A 367 21.56 -6.21 34.56
N TYR A 368 20.32 -6.65 34.36
CA TYR A 368 19.40 -6.91 35.45
C TYR A 368 18.48 -8.09 35.11
N THR A 369 18.07 -8.83 36.13
CA THR A 369 17.08 -9.90 36.02
C THR A 369 15.80 -9.40 35.36
N ASP A 370 15.21 -10.22 34.49
CA ASP A 370 13.97 -9.85 33.81
C ASP A 370 12.88 -9.47 34.81
N ASN A 371 12.37 -8.25 34.69
CA ASN A 371 11.30 -7.71 35.52
C ASN A 371 10.13 -7.16 34.67
N SER A 372 10.16 -7.40 33.35
CA SER A 372 9.15 -6.98 32.38
C SER A 372 8.84 -5.48 32.35
N SER A 373 9.65 -4.63 32.99
CA SER A 373 9.44 -3.20 33.06
C SER A 373 9.85 -2.49 31.77
N ASN A 374 9.39 -1.25 31.58
CA ASN A 374 9.84 -0.44 30.44
C ASN A 374 11.34 -0.07 30.50
N ALA A 375 12.01 -0.26 31.64
CA ALA A 375 13.47 -0.07 31.75
C ALA A 375 14.28 -1.12 30.97
N GLN A 376 13.64 -2.25 30.60
CA GLN A 376 14.26 -3.36 29.87
C GLN A 376 13.79 -3.46 28.42
N ARG A 377 13.00 -2.48 27.96
CA ARG A 377 12.38 -2.50 26.63
C ARG A 377 12.95 -1.41 25.74
N TRP A 378 13.35 -1.81 24.55
CA TRP A 378 14.13 -0.99 23.64
C TRP A 378 13.51 -0.98 22.25
N LYS A 379 13.19 0.21 21.73
CA LYS A 379 12.74 0.37 20.35
C LYS A 379 13.95 0.54 19.43
N LEU A 380 14.05 -0.28 18.39
CA LEU A 380 15.10 -0.12 17.39
C LEU A 380 14.64 0.84 16.30
N VAL A 381 15.40 1.91 16.09
CA VAL A 381 15.09 2.96 15.10
C VAL A 381 16.22 3.02 14.09
N ASP A 382 15.93 2.74 12.83
CA ASP A 382 16.88 2.83 11.73
C ASP A 382 17.54 4.22 11.69
N ALA A 383 18.87 4.22 11.62
CA ALA A 383 19.72 5.41 11.55
C ALA A 383 20.45 5.53 10.20
N GLY A 384 20.10 4.68 9.22
CA GLY A 384 20.70 4.61 7.91
C GLY A 384 22.00 3.79 7.88
N ASN A 385 22.43 3.41 6.68
CA ASN A 385 23.69 2.68 6.44
C ASN A 385 23.86 1.39 7.26
N GLY A 386 22.75 0.75 7.64
CA GLY A 386 22.72 -0.49 8.44
C GLY A 386 22.97 -0.29 9.94
N TYR A 387 22.87 0.94 10.45
CA TYR A 387 22.94 1.25 11.87
C TYR A 387 21.56 1.52 12.46
N TYR A 388 21.43 1.26 13.76
CA TYR A 388 20.23 1.54 14.54
C TYR A 388 20.58 2.41 15.74
N LYS A 389 19.61 3.25 16.13
CA LYS A 389 19.51 3.80 17.47
C LYS A 389 18.68 2.85 18.33
N ILE A 390 19.13 2.62 19.55
CA ILE A 390 18.45 1.76 20.52
C ILE A 390 17.76 2.68 21.52
N GLN A 391 16.49 3.01 21.24
CA GLN A 391 15.69 4.00 21.95
C GLN A 391 15.02 3.38 23.18
N SER A 392 15.08 4.05 24.32
CA SER A 392 14.44 3.55 25.55
C SER A 392 12.92 3.69 25.48
N LYS A 393 12.18 2.70 25.99
CA LYS A 393 10.72 2.82 26.18
C LYS A 393 10.32 3.69 27.38
N LEU A 394 11.25 4.04 28.26
CA LEU A 394 10.99 5.01 29.34
C LEU A 394 10.85 6.44 28.81
N ASN A 395 11.58 6.80 27.75
CA ASN A 395 11.52 8.10 27.12
C ASN A 395 12.04 8.02 25.67
N ALA A 396 11.19 8.38 24.70
CA ALA A 396 11.53 8.34 23.28
C ALA A 396 12.65 9.33 22.87
N ALA A 397 12.98 10.33 23.69
CA ALA A 397 14.11 11.21 23.45
C ALA A 397 15.47 10.60 23.86
N LYS A 398 15.48 9.47 24.59
CA LYS A 398 16.69 8.85 25.13
C LYS A 398 17.10 7.60 24.35
N VAL A 399 18.38 7.49 24.05
CA VAL A 399 18.97 6.36 23.32
C VAL A 399 20.20 5.80 24.04
N MET A 400 20.56 4.56 23.74
CA MET A 400 21.80 3.93 24.21
C MET A 400 23.02 4.62 23.61
N ASP A 401 23.91 5.08 24.48
CA ASP A 401 25.04 5.94 24.19
C ASP A 401 26.34 5.41 24.82
N VAL A 402 27.46 5.56 24.11
CA VAL A 402 28.80 5.34 24.66
C VAL A 402 29.26 6.60 25.38
N SER A 403 29.44 6.50 26.70
CA SER A 403 29.81 7.65 27.54
C SER A 403 31.03 8.40 27.02
N GLY A 404 30.85 9.69 26.76
CA GLY A 404 31.90 10.59 26.27
C GLY A 404 32.42 10.25 24.87
N SER A 405 31.70 9.44 24.09
CA SER A 405 32.17 8.89 22.80
C SER A 405 33.51 8.13 22.91
N SER A 406 33.84 7.60 24.09
CA SER A 406 35.13 6.96 24.35
C SER A 406 35.24 5.60 23.66
N ILE A 407 36.34 5.39 22.93
CA ILE A 407 36.67 4.08 22.32
C ILE A 407 37.57 3.22 23.22
N THR A 408 37.85 3.66 24.45
CA THR A 408 38.65 2.91 25.42
C THR A 408 37.86 1.71 25.94
N ASN A 409 38.54 0.58 26.11
CA ASN A 409 37.95 -0.60 26.74
C ASN A 409 37.42 -0.26 28.14
N GLY A 410 36.17 -0.65 28.39
CA GLY A 410 35.50 -0.37 29.65
C GLY A 410 34.75 0.97 29.68
N ALA A 411 34.63 1.69 28.56
CA ALA A 411 33.73 2.84 28.49
C ALA A 411 32.30 2.44 28.87
N GLN A 412 31.66 3.21 29.76
CA GLN A 412 30.32 2.93 30.24
C GLN A 412 29.28 3.15 29.14
N ILE A 413 28.28 2.27 29.07
CA ILE A 413 27.08 2.49 28.26
C ILE A 413 26.00 3.15 29.11
N GLN A 414 25.37 4.18 28.58
CA GLN A 414 24.45 5.05 29.30
C GLN A 414 23.25 5.45 28.44
N LEU A 415 22.25 6.06 29.06
CA LEU A 415 21.23 6.84 28.34
C LEU A 415 21.73 8.26 28.10
N TRP A 416 21.45 8.75 26.89
CA TRP A 416 21.64 10.14 26.54
C TRP A 416 20.55 10.63 25.59
N ASP A 417 20.35 11.94 25.53
CA ASP A 417 19.50 12.56 24.51
C ASP A 417 19.99 12.21 23.11
N ASP A 418 19.06 11.85 22.22
CA ASP A 418 19.35 11.61 20.82
C ASP A 418 19.96 12.87 20.18
N ASN A 419 21.25 12.78 19.84
CA ASN A 419 22.05 13.88 19.30
C ASN A 419 22.68 13.51 17.95
N GLY A 420 22.32 12.34 17.39
CA GLY A 420 22.75 11.90 16.06
C GLY A 420 24.23 11.53 15.91
N THR A 421 25.01 11.54 16.99
CA THR A 421 26.45 11.21 16.97
C THR A 421 26.68 9.69 16.75
N ASN A 422 27.92 9.31 16.44
CA ASN A 422 28.29 7.90 16.28
C ASN A 422 28.29 7.12 17.60
N ALA A 423 28.31 7.80 18.76
CA ALA A 423 28.19 7.15 20.06
C ALA A 423 26.83 6.48 20.29
N GLN A 424 25.82 6.80 19.47
CA GLN A 424 24.44 6.35 19.60
C GLN A 424 24.01 5.39 18.49
N LYS A 425 24.95 5.01 17.61
CA LYS A 425 24.68 4.18 16.43
C LYS A 425 25.31 2.82 16.58
N TRP A 426 24.49 1.80 16.43
CA TRP A 426 24.87 0.40 16.65
C TRP A 426 24.52 -0.41 15.42
N LYS A 427 25.49 -1.15 14.90
CA LYS A 427 25.27 -2.15 13.85
C LYS A 427 25.01 -3.49 14.51
N LEU A 428 23.85 -4.08 14.23
CA LEU A 428 23.49 -5.41 14.72
C LEU A 428 24.06 -6.45 13.76
N VAL A 429 25.05 -7.21 14.22
CA VAL A 429 25.68 -8.28 13.46
C VAL A 429 25.11 -9.61 13.94
N ASP A 430 24.43 -10.33 13.07
CA ASP A 430 23.88 -11.65 13.38
C ASP A 430 24.99 -12.68 13.57
N LEU A 431 24.84 -13.49 14.60
CA LEU A 431 25.72 -14.62 14.91
C LEU A 431 25.00 -15.96 14.75
N GLY A 432 23.73 -15.96 14.33
CA GLY A 432 22.84 -17.12 14.21
C GLY A 432 22.05 -17.40 15.48
N SER A 433 20.99 -18.22 15.34
CA SER A 433 20.15 -18.70 16.45
C SER A 433 19.59 -17.59 17.36
N GLY A 434 19.30 -16.43 16.77
CA GLY A 434 18.77 -15.26 17.48
C GLY A 434 19.79 -14.49 18.32
N ASN A 435 21.09 -14.77 18.19
CA ASN A 435 22.17 -14.05 18.87
C ASN A 435 22.78 -12.97 17.97
N TYR A 436 23.09 -11.84 18.58
CA TYR A 436 23.62 -10.67 17.92
C TYR A 436 24.84 -10.13 18.64
N LYS A 437 25.68 -9.45 17.88
CA LYS A 437 26.72 -8.56 18.38
C LYS A 437 26.36 -7.14 18.01
N LEU A 438 26.41 -6.23 18.98
CA LEU A 438 26.12 -4.81 18.77
C LEU A 438 27.44 -4.06 18.60
N GLN A 439 27.81 -3.79 17.35
CA GLN A 439 29.04 -3.12 16.95
C GLN A 439 28.84 -1.60 16.95
N SER A 440 29.73 -0.85 17.59
CA SER A 440 29.63 0.61 17.69
C SER A 440 30.06 1.30 16.39
N ALA A 441 29.33 2.35 15.97
CA ALA A 441 29.75 3.20 14.86
C ALA A 441 30.98 4.07 15.18
N LEU A 442 31.40 4.18 16.45
CA LEU A 442 32.63 4.87 16.83
C LEU A 442 33.88 4.12 16.35
N ASN A 443 33.84 2.79 16.35
CA ASN A 443 34.95 1.94 15.91
C ASN A 443 34.45 0.52 15.65
N ALA A 444 34.71 -0.01 14.45
CA ALA A 444 34.28 -1.35 14.05
C ALA A 444 34.84 -2.49 14.92
N SER A 445 35.95 -2.30 15.61
CA SER A 445 36.50 -3.31 16.53
C SER A 445 35.91 -3.25 17.94
N LYS A 446 34.92 -2.40 18.19
CA LYS A 446 34.30 -2.18 19.51
C LYS A 446 32.84 -2.61 19.53
N VAL A 447 32.47 -3.35 20.56
CA VAL A 447 31.15 -3.98 20.69
C VAL A 447 30.59 -3.84 22.11
N LEU A 448 29.27 -3.99 22.23
CA LEU A 448 28.58 -4.04 23.50
C LEU A 448 28.97 -5.29 24.30
N ASP A 449 29.43 -5.09 25.53
CA ASP A 449 30.07 -6.11 26.35
C ASP A 449 29.51 -6.10 27.78
N LEU A 450 29.26 -7.28 28.31
CA LEU A 450 28.93 -7.52 29.71
C LEU A 450 30.21 -7.69 30.53
N ASN A 451 30.48 -6.76 31.45
CA ASN A 451 31.77 -6.72 32.13
C ASN A 451 32.12 -8.03 32.85
N GLY A 452 33.24 -8.64 32.43
CA GLY A 452 33.73 -9.92 32.95
C GLY A 452 32.80 -11.12 32.68
N GLY A 453 31.75 -10.95 31.87
CA GLY A 453 30.69 -11.95 31.69
C GLY A 453 29.89 -12.23 32.97
N ALA A 454 29.95 -11.35 33.98
CA ALA A 454 29.23 -11.56 35.24
C ALA A 454 27.72 -11.35 35.06
N THR A 455 26.92 -12.17 35.74
CA THR A 455 25.45 -12.19 35.58
C THR A 455 24.69 -11.69 36.79
N ALA A 456 25.39 -11.13 37.78
CA ALA A 456 24.75 -10.50 38.93
C ALA A 456 24.02 -9.21 38.52
N ASP A 457 22.90 -8.92 39.16
CA ASP A 457 22.15 -7.69 38.95
C ASP A 457 23.03 -6.45 39.19
N GLY A 458 22.89 -5.47 38.30
CA GLY A 458 23.70 -4.26 38.32
C GLY A 458 25.08 -4.42 37.67
N THR A 459 25.40 -5.58 37.08
CA THR A 459 26.65 -5.74 36.34
C THR A 459 26.74 -4.72 35.21
N LYS A 460 27.91 -4.09 35.11
CA LYS A 460 28.18 -3.04 34.15
C LYS A 460 28.09 -3.53 32.70
N ILE A 461 27.36 -2.77 31.88
CA ILE A 461 27.43 -2.85 30.42
C ILE A 461 28.44 -1.82 29.91
N GLN A 462 29.34 -2.26 29.06
CA GLN A 462 30.48 -1.48 28.61
C GLN A 462 30.75 -1.65 27.11
N LEU A 463 31.62 -0.78 26.59
CA LEU A 463 32.24 -0.96 25.29
C LEU A 463 33.55 -1.73 25.47
N TRP A 464 33.76 -2.79 24.68
CA TRP A 464 34.99 -3.57 24.71
C TRP A 464 35.45 -3.97 23.31
N SER A 465 36.72 -4.32 23.17
CA SER A 465 37.26 -4.91 21.93
C SER A 465 36.55 -6.23 21.63
N ASP A 466 36.13 -6.41 20.39
CA ASP A 466 35.51 -7.65 19.92
C ASP A 466 36.46 -8.85 20.14
N ASN A 467 36.00 -9.82 20.93
CA ASN A 467 36.73 -11.05 21.25
C ASN A 467 35.89 -12.31 21.00
N GLY A 468 34.65 -12.16 20.49
CA GLY A 468 33.73 -13.26 20.18
C GLY A 468 33.16 -14.02 21.39
N GLY A 469 33.49 -13.60 22.61
CA GLY A 469 33.04 -14.25 23.85
C GLY A 469 31.53 -14.10 24.10
N ALA A 470 30.98 -14.95 24.98
CA ALA A 470 29.55 -14.95 25.32
C ALA A 470 29.07 -13.61 25.91
N ALA A 471 29.96 -12.89 26.61
CA ALA A 471 29.71 -11.55 27.15
C ALA A 471 29.37 -10.49 26.07
N GLN A 472 29.63 -10.78 24.80
CA GLN A 472 29.41 -9.88 23.66
C GLN A 472 28.26 -10.34 22.75
N LYS A 473 27.54 -11.39 23.18
CA LYS A 473 26.39 -11.94 22.46
C LYS A 473 25.12 -11.52 23.18
N TRP A 474 24.13 -11.11 22.40
CA TRP A 474 22.87 -10.57 22.88
C TRP A 474 21.73 -11.23 22.13
N LYS A 475 20.80 -11.85 22.83
CA LYS A 475 19.59 -12.41 22.24
C LYS A 475 18.53 -11.32 22.14
N MET A 476 18.04 -11.07 20.94
CA MET A 476 17.04 -10.01 20.69
C MET A 476 15.66 -10.66 20.63
N GLU A 477 14.82 -10.37 21.61
CA GLU A 477 13.46 -10.92 21.70
C GLU A 477 12.43 -9.84 21.38
N LEU A 478 11.74 -9.99 20.26
CA LEU A 478 10.70 -9.04 19.83
C LEU A 478 9.50 -9.17 20.76
N ILE A 479 9.07 -8.03 21.30
CA ILE A 479 7.82 -7.92 22.05
C ILE A 479 6.71 -7.58 21.04
N PRO A 480 5.68 -8.44 20.90
CA PRO A 480 4.56 -8.23 19.98
C PRO A 480 3.74 -6.96 20.26
#